data_AF-A0A431HV67-F1
#
_entry.id   AF-A0A431HV67-F1
#
_cell.length_a   1.000
_cell.length_b   1.000
_cell.length_c   1.000
_cell.angle_alpha   90.00
_cell.angle_beta   90.00
_cell.angle_gamma   90.00
#
_symmetry.space_group_name_H-M   'P 1'
#
loop_
_entity.id
_entity.type
_entity.pdbx_description
1 polymer ?
#
loop_
_entity_poly.entity_id
_entity_poly.type
_entity_poly.pdbx_seq_one_letter_code
_entity_poly.pdbx_strand_id
1 'polypeptide(L)'
;METLTPTTQETLNSVLIDMLKGVKTEGANIYTASKTALIKAVDFANEQAPQVVYEFLKWKMMEAIVYLVVGVVAIVIIGYVTYKFVKWMKKRNDYSPSPALIIPFFLLPTIIFSCIIPKTLNVIKISVAPRVYLIEYAADLYKGKNEKQ
;
A
#
# COMPACT_ATOMS: atom_id res chain seq x y z
N MET A 1 -31.25 0.60 64.60
CA MET A 1 -29.90 1.10 64.31
C MET A 1 -28.95 0.33 65.20
N GLU A 2 -28.45 -0.81 64.71
CA GLU A 2 -27.60 -1.70 65.48
C GLU A 2 -26.19 -1.12 65.52
N THR A 3 -25.73 -0.71 66.70
CA THR A 3 -24.39 -0.15 66.91
C THR A 3 -23.37 -1.28 66.76
N LEU A 4 -22.61 -1.26 65.68
CA LEU A 4 -21.52 -2.21 65.44
C LEU A 4 -20.56 -2.19 66.64
N THR A 5 -20.36 -3.35 67.26
CA THR A 5 -19.36 -3.53 68.32
C THR A 5 -17.96 -3.23 67.75
N PRO A 6 -17.04 -2.64 68.53
CA PRO A 6 -15.75 -2.13 68.02
C PRO A 6 -14.92 -3.18 67.25
N THR A 7 -15.08 -4.45 67.58
CA THR A 7 -14.43 -5.60 66.91
C THR A 7 -14.84 -5.80 65.46
N THR A 8 -16.11 -5.58 65.10
CA THR A 8 -16.63 -5.78 63.74
C THR A 8 -16.17 -4.67 62.78
N GLN A 9 -15.95 -3.48 63.32
CA GLN A 9 -15.52 -2.31 62.55
C GLN A 9 -14.01 -2.37 62.22
N GLU A 10 -13.20 -2.90 63.14
CA GLU A 10 -11.78 -3.20 62.88
C GLU A 10 -11.60 -4.31 61.84
N THR A 11 -12.44 -5.36 61.87
CA THR A 11 -12.43 -6.40 60.83
C THR A 11 -12.87 -5.86 59.47
N LEU A 12 -13.84 -4.95 59.43
CA LEU A 12 -14.26 -4.30 58.19
C LEU A 12 -13.11 -3.47 57.57
N ASN A 13 -12.40 -2.73 58.41
CA ASN A 13 -11.27 -1.91 57.97
C ASN A 13 -10.10 -2.75 57.46
N SER A 14 -9.77 -3.87 58.12
CA SER A 14 -8.70 -4.75 57.66
C SER A 14 -9.02 -5.40 56.30
N VAL A 15 -10.26 -5.85 56.11
CA VAL A 15 -10.73 -6.40 54.83
C VAL A 15 -10.67 -5.36 53.72
N LEU A 16 -11.11 -4.12 53.97
CA LEU A 16 -11.03 -3.03 52.99
C LEU A 16 -9.57 -2.70 52.63
N ILE A 17 -8.67 -2.69 53.62
CA ILE A 17 -7.25 -2.48 53.39
C ILE A 17 -6.64 -3.59 52.54
N ASP A 18 -7.02 -4.85 52.78
CA ASP A 18 -6.52 -5.99 51.99
C ASP A 18 -7.08 -5.99 50.56
N MET A 19 -8.35 -5.62 50.37
CA MET A 19 -8.90 -5.39 49.03
C MET A 19 -8.17 -4.25 48.30
N LEU A 20 -7.89 -3.14 48.98
CA LEU A 20 -7.15 -2.00 48.40
C LEU A 20 -5.72 -2.38 48.03
N LYS A 21 -5.04 -3.16 48.88
CA LYS A 21 -3.72 -3.71 48.56
C LYS A 21 -3.79 -4.64 47.37
N GLY A 22 -4.78 -5.53 47.32
CA GLY A 22 -5.02 -6.44 46.20
C GLY A 22 -5.25 -5.71 44.89
N VAL A 23 -6.14 -4.71 44.86
CA VAL A 23 -6.40 -3.89 43.66
C VAL A 23 -5.16 -3.11 43.25
N LYS A 24 -4.37 -2.59 44.21
CA LYS A 24 -3.12 -1.89 43.90
C LYS A 24 -2.08 -2.82 43.29
N THR A 25 -1.93 -4.04 43.81
CA THR A 25 -0.97 -5.02 43.27
C THR A 25 -1.40 -5.55 41.90
N GLU A 26 -2.69 -5.84 41.71
CA GLU A 26 -3.21 -6.26 40.41
C GLU A 26 -3.16 -5.14 39.38
N GLY A 27 -3.47 -3.90 39.77
CA GLY A 27 -3.31 -2.73 38.92
C GLY A 27 -1.85 -2.49 38.52
N ALA A 28 -0.90 -2.67 39.45
CA ALA A 28 0.53 -2.60 39.15
C ALA A 28 0.97 -3.70 38.17
N ASN A 29 0.44 -4.92 38.33
CA ASN A 29 0.69 -6.03 37.41
C ASN A 29 0.11 -5.76 36.01
N ILE A 30 -1.13 -5.28 35.91
CA ILE A 30 -1.79 -4.94 34.64
C ILE A 30 -1.08 -3.76 33.97
N TYR A 31 -0.65 -2.75 34.72
CA TYR A 31 0.12 -1.64 34.16
C TYR A 31 1.44 -2.12 33.57
N THR A 32 2.15 -2.98 34.30
CA THR A 32 3.42 -3.55 33.83
C THR A 32 3.20 -4.45 32.61
N ALA A 33 2.18 -5.31 32.64
CA ALA A 33 1.81 -6.17 31.52
C ALA A 33 1.37 -5.36 30.29
N SER A 34 0.60 -4.29 30.47
CA SER A 34 0.17 -3.39 29.40
C SER A 34 1.34 -2.62 28.80
N LYS A 35 2.26 -2.13 29.63
CA LYS A 35 3.50 -1.50 29.18
C LYS A 35 4.35 -2.49 28.39
N THR A 36 4.51 -3.72 28.86
CA THR A 36 5.24 -4.78 28.13
C THR A 36 4.54 -5.15 26.83
N ALA A 37 3.21 -5.23 26.81
CA ALA A 37 2.44 -5.52 25.60
C ALA A 37 2.57 -4.39 24.56
N LEU A 38 2.51 -3.13 25.00
CA LEU A 38 2.75 -1.97 24.15
C LEU A 38 4.18 -1.94 23.60
N ILE A 39 5.18 -2.18 24.44
CA ILE A 39 6.59 -2.27 24.01
C ILE A 39 6.75 -3.39 22.97
N LYS A 40 6.19 -4.58 23.21
CA LYS A 40 6.23 -5.69 22.25
C LYS A 40 5.52 -5.37 20.93
N ALA A 41 4.39 -4.67 20.97
CA ALA A 41 3.67 -4.26 19.77
C ALA A 41 4.48 -3.22 18.96
N VAL A 42 5.13 -2.29 19.65
CA VAL A 42 6.03 -1.29 19.04
C VAL A 42 7.27 -1.96 18.47
N ASP A 43 7.89 -2.89 19.21
CA ASP A 43 9.07 -3.64 18.76
C ASP A 43 8.73 -4.50 17.55
N PHE A 44 7.59 -5.20 17.57
CA PHE A 44 7.07 -5.95 16.42
C PHE A 44 6.83 -5.03 15.21
N ALA A 45 6.20 -3.88 15.40
CA ALA A 45 5.98 -2.92 14.32
C ALA A 45 7.30 -2.39 13.77
N ASN A 46 8.29 -2.09 14.63
CA ASN A 46 9.61 -1.64 14.22
C ASN A 46 10.40 -2.73 13.48
N GLU A 47 10.23 -3.99 13.86
CA GLU A 47 10.91 -5.12 13.23
C GLU A 47 10.26 -5.50 11.88
N GLN A 48 8.93 -5.48 11.79
CA GLN A 48 8.22 -5.87 10.57
C GLN A 48 8.00 -4.73 9.56
N ALA A 49 7.90 -3.47 10.01
CA ALA A 49 7.73 -2.32 9.12
C ALA A 49 8.77 -2.27 7.99
N PRO A 50 10.10 -2.42 8.23
CA PRO A 50 11.08 -2.36 7.15
C PRO A 50 10.93 -3.54 6.17
N GLN A 51 10.57 -4.72 6.65
CA GLN A 51 10.42 -5.92 5.82
C GLN A 51 9.21 -5.79 4.89
N VAL A 52 8.05 -5.40 5.42
CA VAL A 52 6.83 -5.20 4.64
C VAL A 52 7.00 -4.07 3.62
N VAL A 53 7.68 -2.99 4.00
CA VAL A 53 8.03 -1.90 3.08
C VAL A 53 8.87 -2.43 1.92
N TYR A 54 9.90 -3.22 2.20
CA TYR A 54 10.75 -3.78 1.16
C TYR A 54 9.99 -4.72 0.21
N GLU A 55 9.11 -5.56 0.74
CA GLU A 55 8.23 -6.42 -0.07
C GLU A 55 7.26 -5.61 -0.93
N PHE A 56 6.67 -4.55 -0.39
CA PHE A 56 5.81 -3.63 -1.13
C PHE A 56 6.56 -2.91 -2.26
N LEU A 57 7.79 -2.47 -2.01
CA LEU A 57 8.63 -1.86 -3.03
C LEU A 57 8.95 -2.84 -4.16
N LYS A 58 9.32 -4.09 -3.82
CA LYS A 58 9.53 -5.16 -4.80
C LYS A 58 8.28 -5.43 -5.63
N TRP A 59 7.11 -5.45 -4.99
CA TRP A 59 5.84 -5.60 -5.67
C TRP A 59 5.61 -4.48 -6.68
N LYS A 60 5.89 -3.23 -6.29
CA LYS A 60 5.77 -2.08 -7.20
C LYS A 60 6.75 -2.12 -8.38
N MET A 61 7.97 -2.62 -8.17
CA MET A 61 8.91 -2.90 -9.26
C MET A 61 8.35 -3.96 -10.21
N MET A 62 7.77 -5.04 -9.67
CA MET A 62 7.20 -6.14 -10.45
C MET A 62 5.97 -5.70 -11.24
N GLU A 63 5.11 -4.86 -10.66
CA GLU A 63 3.96 -4.24 -11.33
C GLU A 63 4.41 -3.53 -12.62
N ALA A 64 5.50 -2.75 -12.56
CA ALA A 64 6.03 -2.05 -13.73
C ALA A 64 6.64 -2.99 -14.78
N ILE A 65 7.30 -4.07 -14.37
CA ILE A 65 7.79 -5.10 -15.29
C ILE A 65 6.61 -5.73 -16.05
N VAL A 66 5.50 -6.03 -15.37
CA VAL A 66 4.29 -6.56 -16.02
C VAL A 66 3.74 -5.57 -17.05
N TYR A 67 3.62 -4.28 -16.70
CA TYR A 67 3.18 -3.26 -17.65
C TYR A 67 4.13 -3.11 -18.85
N LEU A 68 5.44 -3.24 -18.63
CA LEU A 68 6.43 -3.22 -19.71
C LEU A 68 6.23 -4.41 -20.65
N VAL A 69 6.09 -5.63 -20.10
CA VAL A 69 5.86 -6.84 -20.90
C VAL A 69 4.56 -6.74 -21.71
N VAL A 70 3.47 -6.30 -21.08
CA VAL A 70 2.19 -6.08 -21.76
C VAL A 70 2.33 -5.02 -22.86
N GLY A 71 3.06 -3.93 -22.58
CA GLY A 71 3.35 -2.88 -23.56
C GLY A 71 4.12 -3.41 -24.77
N VAL A 72 5.15 -4.22 -24.56
CA VAL A 72 5.94 -4.85 -25.64
C VAL A 72 5.06 -5.77 -26.48
N VAL A 73 4.23 -6.60 -25.85
CA VAL A 73 3.29 -7.49 -26.56
C VAL A 73 2.31 -6.68 -27.41
N ALA A 74 1.76 -5.58 -26.87
CA ALA A 74 0.86 -4.71 -27.61
C ALA A 74 1.55 -4.06 -28.82
N ILE A 75 2.81 -3.61 -28.68
CA ILE A 75 3.60 -3.05 -29.79
C ILE A 75 3.80 -4.08 -30.89
N VAL A 76 4.16 -5.33 -30.53
CA VAL A 76 4.35 -6.41 -31.51
C VAL A 76 3.05 -6.71 -32.28
N ILE A 77 1.91 -6.78 -31.58
CA ILE A 77 0.61 -7.02 -32.21
C ILE A 77 0.25 -5.89 -33.18
N ILE A 78 0.37 -4.63 -32.75
CA ILE A 78 0.05 -3.48 -33.59
C ILE A 78 0.99 -3.41 -34.81
N GLY A 79 2.29 -3.67 -34.59
CA GLY A 79 3.28 -3.75 -35.67
C GLY A 79 2.95 -4.86 -36.67
N TYR A 80 2.57 -6.04 -36.20
CA TYR A 80 2.19 -7.16 -37.05
C TYR A 80 0.93 -6.88 -37.89
N VAL A 81 -0.11 -6.31 -37.27
CA VAL A 81 -1.35 -5.91 -37.96
C VAL A 81 -1.04 -4.87 -39.03
N THR A 82 -0.24 -3.84 -38.69
CA THR A 82 0.17 -2.79 -39.63
C THR A 82 0.97 -3.36 -40.80
N TYR A 83 1.95 -4.23 -40.53
CA TYR A 83 2.73 -4.91 -41.57
C TYR A 83 1.85 -5.72 -42.53
N LYS A 84 0.92 -6.52 -42.00
CA LYS A 84 -0.01 -7.32 -42.81
C LYS A 84 -0.91 -6.43 -43.66
N PHE A 85 -1.39 -5.31 -43.11
CA PHE A 85 -2.28 -4.37 -43.82
C PHE A 85 -1.55 -3.61 -44.93
N VAL A 86 -0.32 -3.13 -44.67
CA VAL A 86 0.53 -2.48 -45.68
C VAL A 86 0.87 -3.44 -46.81
N LYS A 87 1.22 -4.69 -46.50
CA LYS A 87 1.49 -5.72 -47.52
C LYS A 87 0.25 -5.98 -48.39
N TRP A 88 -0.94 -5.95 -47.81
CA TRP A 88 -2.20 -6.14 -48.52
C TRP A 88 -2.55 -4.96 -49.43
N MET A 89 -2.33 -3.72 -48.97
CA MET A 89 -2.49 -2.50 -49.75
C MET A 89 -1.47 -2.39 -50.90
N LYS A 90 -0.20 -2.72 -50.64
CA LYS A 90 0.86 -2.72 -51.67
C LYS A 90 0.51 -3.66 -52.82
N LYS A 91 -0.19 -4.76 -52.55
CA LYS A 91 -0.67 -5.70 -53.58
C LYS A 91 -1.78 -5.11 -54.48
N ARG A 92 -2.51 -4.09 -54.00
CA ARG A 92 -3.57 -3.39 -54.75
C ARG A 92 -3.08 -2.15 -55.49
N ASN A 93 -1.79 -1.81 -55.40
CA ASN A 93 -1.17 -0.64 -56.02
C ASN A 93 -1.84 0.70 -55.65
N ASP A 94 -2.52 0.73 -54.51
CA ASP A 94 -3.28 1.87 -54.03
C ASP A 94 -2.46 2.54 -52.91
N TYR A 95 -1.69 3.56 -53.29
CA TYR A 95 -0.76 4.31 -52.40
C TYR A 95 -1.39 5.59 -51.86
N SER A 96 -2.72 5.64 -51.76
CA SER A 96 -3.35 6.72 -51.00
C SER A 96 -2.98 6.59 -49.51
N PRO A 97 -2.78 7.69 -48.77
CA PRO A 97 -2.60 7.67 -47.33
C PRO A 97 -3.91 7.22 -46.66
N SER A 98 -4.14 5.92 -46.68
CA SER A 98 -5.33 5.32 -46.10
C SER A 98 -5.29 5.47 -44.57
N PRO A 99 -6.45 5.51 -43.91
CA PRO A 99 -6.55 5.56 -42.45
C PRO A 99 -5.72 4.47 -41.76
N ALA A 100 -5.51 3.33 -42.40
CA ALA A 100 -4.78 2.19 -41.86
C ALA A 100 -3.28 2.44 -41.59
N LEU A 101 -2.66 3.46 -42.20
CA LEU A 101 -1.29 3.88 -41.89
C LEU A 101 -1.23 5.02 -40.88
N ILE A 102 -2.24 5.89 -40.90
CA ILE A 102 -2.32 7.06 -40.02
C ILE A 102 -2.66 6.64 -38.58
N ILE A 103 -3.60 5.69 -38.44
CA ILE A 103 -4.07 5.18 -37.14
C ILE A 103 -2.94 4.62 -36.26
N PRO A 104 -2.09 3.68 -36.73
CA PRO A 104 -0.99 3.17 -35.91
C PRO A 104 0.08 4.23 -35.62
N PHE A 105 0.30 5.21 -36.50
CA PHE A 105 1.27 6.28 -36.28
C PHE A 105 0.88 7.19 -35.10
N PHE A 106 -0.41 7.39 -34.83
CA PHE A 106 -0.91 8.16 -33.69
C PHE A 106 -1.23 7.29 -32.45
N LEU A 107 -1.68 6.04 -32.63
CA LEU A 107 -2.04 5.15 -31.52
C LEU A 107 -0.81 4.57 -30.79
N LEU A 108 0.26 4.20 -31.50
CA LEU A 108 1.48 3.69 -30.86
C LEU A 108 2.09 4.68 -29.85
N PRO A 109 2.35 5.95 -30.21
CA PRO A 109 2.96 6.89 -29.28
C PRO A 109 2.01 7.25 -28.12
N THR A 110 0.69 7.29 -28.34
CA THR A 110 -0.27 7.57 -27.24
C THR A 110 -0.36 6.43 -26.24
N ILE A 111 -0.37 5.18 -26.70
CA ILE A 111 -0.35 3.99 -25.82
C ILE A 111 0.96 3.92 -25.03
N ILE A 112 2.10 4.16 -25.68
CA ILE A 112 3.42 4.19 -25.02
C ILE A 112 3.48 5.32 -23.99
N PHE A 113 3.05 6.53 -24.35
CA PHE A 113 3.11 7.70 -23.48
C PHE A 113 2.15 7.59 -22.28
N SER A 114 0.94 7.07 -22.49
CA SER A 114 -0.07 6.95 -21.45
C SER A 114 0.16 5.74 -20.52
N CYS A 115 0.64 4.61 -21.05
CA CYS A 115 0.73 3.37 -20.26
C CYS A 115 2.10 3.20 -19.59
N ILE A 116 3.20 3.55 -20.28
CA ILE A 116 4.55 3.17 -19.86
C ILE A 116 5.23 4.27 -19.04
N ILE A 117 5.12 5.53 -19.48
CA ILE A 117 5.84 6.66 -18.87
C ILE A 117 5.41 6.92 -17.41
N PRO A 118 4.11 7.08 -17.07
CA PRO A 118 3.73 7.41 -15.70
C PRO A 118 4.05 6.27 -14.71
N LYS A 119 3.96 5.02 -15.17
CA LYS A 119 4.27 3.83 -14.35
C LYS A 119 5.78 3.72 -14.09
N THR A 120 6.61 4.00 -15.09
CA THR A 120 8.07 3.95 -14.96
C THR A 120 8.61 5.08 -14.08
N LEU A 121 8.04 6.29 -14.15
CA LEU A 121 8.43 7.40 -13.27
C LEU A 121 8.16 7.12 -11.79
N ASN A 122 7.06 6.43 -11.48
CA ASN A 122 6.75 6.02 -10.11
C ASN A 122 7.77 5.01 -9.55
N VAL A 123 8.28 4.12 -10.40
CA VAL A 123 9.33 3.14 -10.05
C VAL A 123 10.67 3.81 -9.80
N ILE A 124 11.00 4.81 -10.60
CA ILE A 124 12.21 5.62 -10.42
C ILE A 124 12.12 6.40 -9.10
N LYS A 125 10.96 7.01 -8.79
CA LYS A 125 10.72 7.64 -7.49
C LYS A 125 10.92 6.67 -6.32
N ILE A 126 10.40 5.45 -6.45
CA ILE A 126 10.57 4.39 -5.44
C ILE A 126 12.07 4.06 -5.22
N SER A 127 12.85 4.00 -6.29
CA SER A 127 14.27 3.62 -6.20
C SER A 127 15.15 4.74 -5.62
N VAL A 128 14.83 6.00 -5.91
CA VAL A 128 15.62 7.18 -5.47
C VAL A 128 15.26 7.62 -4.05
N ALA A 129 13.97 7.58 -3.69
CA ALA A 129 13.50 8.09 -2.39
C ALA A 129 12.34 7.23 -1.84
N PRO A 130 12.62 5.99 -1.39
CA PRO A 130 11.61 5.02 -1.00
C PRO A 130 10.72 5.50 0.15
N ARG A 131 11.28 6.23 1.13
CA ARG A 131 10.53 6.77 2.27
C ARG A 131 9.60 7.92 1.88
N VAL A 132 10.06 8.80 0.99
CA VAL A 132 9.25 9.94 0.50
C VAL A 132 8.08 9.43 -0.34
N TYR A 133 8.33 8.42 -1.19
CA TYR A 133 7.29 7.77 -1.97
C TYR A 133 6.17 7.18 -1.11
N LEU A 134 6.49 6.53 0.01
CA LEU A 134 5.47 5.98 0.91
C LEU A 134 4.56 7.06 1.52
N ILE A 135 5.12 8.22 1.82
CA ILE A 135 4.36 9.36 2.36
C ILE A 135 3.45 9.95 1.28
N GLU A 136 3.96 10.14 0.06
CA GLU A 136 3.15 10.57 -1.09
C GLU A 136 2.02 9.57 -1.37
N TYR A 137 2.33 8.27 -1.36
CA TYR A 137 1.35 7.21 -1.56
C TYR A 137 0.26 7.20 -0.48
N ALA A 138 0.63 7.38 0.78
CA ALA A 138 -0.33 7.48 1.88
C ALA A 138 -1.22 8.73 1.74
N ALA A 139 -0.66 9.86 1.32
CA ALA A 139 -1.41 11.08 1.06
C ALA A 139 -2.38 10.92 -0.14
N ASP A 140 -1.94 10.28 -1.21
CA ASP A 140 -2.77 9.98 -2.39
C ASP A 140 -3.92 9.03 -2.05
N LEU A 141 -3.69 8.00 -1.21
CA LEU A 141 -4.74 7.12 -0.72
C LEU A 141 -5.80 7.89 0.08
N TYR A 142 -5.37 8.83 0.94
CA TYR A 142 -6.29 9.63 1.73
C TYR A 142 -7.09 10.59 0.83
N LYS A 143 -6.44 11.21 -0.16
CA LYS A 143 -7.08 12.11 -1.13
C LYS A 143 -8.08 11.39 -2.02
N GLY A 144 -7.72 10.23 -2.57
CA GLY A 144 -8.60 9.42 -3.41
C GLY A 144 -9.80 8.80 -2.67
N LYS A 145 -9.74 8.71 -1.33
CA LYS A 145 -10.88 8.32 -0.49
C LYS A 145 -11.89 9.47 -0.31
N ASN A 146 -11.40 10.71 -0.18
CA ASN A 146 -12.24 11.89 0.01
C ASN A 146 -12.93 12.36 -1.29
N GLU A 147 -12.37 12.06 -2.47
CA GLU A 147 -13.00 12.38 -3.77
C GLU A 147 -14.13 11.40 -4.17
N LYS A 148 -14.31 10.30 -3.43
CA LYS A 148 -15.33 9.27 -3.69
C LYS A 148 -16.50 9.28 -2.70
N GLN A 149 -16.53 10.24 -1.77
CA GLN A 149 -17.67 10.53 -0.89
C GLN A 149 -18.40 11.78 -1.39
#